data_AF-A0A2Z6MUI2-F1
#
_entry.id   AF-A0A2Z6MUI2-F1
#
_cell.length_a   1.000
_cell.length_b   1.000
_cell.length_c   1.000
_cell.angle_alpha   90.00
_cell.angle_beta   90.00
_cell.angle_gamma   90.00
#
_symmetry.space_group_name_H-M   'P 1'
#
loop_
_entity.id
_entity.type
_entity.pdbx_description
1 polymer ?
#
loop_
_entity_poly.entity_id
_entity_poly.type
_entity_poly.pdbx_seq_one_letter_code
_entity_poly.pdbx_strand_id
1 'polypeptide(L)'
;MIRINPTPSIVEFNKILGSLVKTKNHYSTAISLYQQLEFNGIMPSIVTLNTVINCYCHLGHMTFAFSILGKILKIGYQPNTITLNTLVKGMCLNGKVKEALHFHDHVVAHGFYLDQVTYGTLINGLCKMGETRAALQLLRQIERNLVNTNVVMYSMIIDSMCKDKFVKDAYQLYFEMIAKRISPNVVTFNALIYGFCIVGQLKEAFGLFHEMVLKNINPSVYTFNILVDALCKEGKVKEAKNVIAVMMKEGVIPDVVTYNSLMDGYCLVNKVDKAKHVFNIISKTKVTPNVQSYSIIINGLCKIKMVDEALNLFTEMHCKPDKVTYSSLIDGLCKSGRISHAWELLEEMHDRGQPADGLFDEAMVLMSKMEDNGCIPNALTYRTIIYALFENDENDKAEKLLREMIARDSIHLEFQLHGGDHDCEFAMADVELNWLLAKLQYPYDLCSEVRTPLAQIAW
;
A
#
# COMPACT_ATOMS: atom_id res chain seq x y z
N MET A 1 -44.10 -20.88 -31.48
CA MET A 1 -42.88 -20.86 -30.66
C MET A 1 -41.83 -21.62 -31.44
N ILE A 2 -40.72 -21.05 -31.88
CA ILE A 2 -39.56 -20.66 -31.06
C ILE A 2 -38.91 -19.44 -31.75
N ARG A 3 -38.76 -18.31 -31.04
CA ARG A 3 -37.86 -17.23 -31.47
C ARG A 3 -36.43 -17.76 -31.33
N ILE A 4 -35.83 -18.20 -32.44
CA ILE A 4 -34.38 -18.43 -32.51
C ILE A 4 -33.75 -17.04 -32.48
N ASN A 5 -33.42 -16.54 -31.29
CA ASN A 5 -32.45 -15.47 -31.20
C ASN A 5 -31.13 -16.05 -31.74
N PRO A 6 -30.49 -15.46 -32.76
CA PRO A 6 -29.20 -15.93 -33.22
C PRO A 6 -28.23 -15.93 -32.05
N THR A 7 -27.46 -17.01 -31.89
CA THR A 7 -26.37 -17.07 -30.91
C THR A 7 -25.43 -15.88 -31.17
N PRO A 8 -25.17 -15.02 -30.17
CA PRO A 8 -24.27 -13.89 -30.34
C PRO A 8 -22.92 -14.37 -30.85
N SER A 9 -22.32 -13.63 -31.78
CA SER A 9 -21.02 -14.01 -32.30
C SER A 9 -19.96 -13.95 -31.19
N ILE A 10 -18.95 -14.84 -31.24
CA ILE A 10 -17.81 -14.81 -30.31
C ILE A 10 -17.09 -13.45 -30.32
N VAL A 11 -17.19 -12.72 -31.44
CA VAL A 11 -16.64 -11.36 -31.61
C VAL A 11 -17.40 -10.34 -30.76
N GLU A 12 -18.73 -10.35 -30.77
CA GLU A 12 -19.55 -9.48 -29.92
C GLU A 12 -19.32 -9.78 -28.45
N PHE A 13 -19.21 -11.05 -28.11
CA PHE A 13 -18.92 -11.49 -26.76
C PHE A 13 -17.56 -10.98 -26.26
N ASN A 14 -16.52 -11.08 -27.09
CA ASN A 14 -15.19 -10.55 -26.76
C ASN A 14 -15.20 -9.02 -26.59
N LYS A 15 -16.03 -8.28 -27.34
CA LYS A 15 -16.21 -6.83 -27.13
C LYS A 15 -16.82 -6.52 -25.77
N ILE A 16 -17.85 -7.27 -25.37
CA ILE A 16 -18.53 -7.11 -24.07
C ILE A 16 -17.55 -7.44 -22.93
N LEU A 17 -16.88 -8.59 -22.99
CA LEU A 17 -15.85 -8.96 -21.99
C LEU A 17 -14.74 -7.91 -21.92
N GLY A 18 -14.23 -7.46 -23.06
CA GLY A 18 -13.20 -6.42 -23.10
C GLY A 18 -13.67 -5.11 -22.47
N SER A 19 -14.94 -4.75 -22.62
CA SER A 19 -15.53 -3.58 -21.94
C SER A 19 -15.61 -3.77 -20.43
N LEU A 20 -16.09 -4.94 -19.97
CA LEU A 20 -16.22 -5.26 -18.55
C LEU A 20 -14.86 -5.29 -17.84
N VAL A 21 -13.82 -5.79 -18.50
CA VAL A 21 -12.46 -5.85 -17.93
C VAL A 21 -11.78 -4.48 -17.90
N LYS A 22 -12.12 -3.55 -18.82
CA LYS A 22 -11.63 -2.17 -18.78
C LYS A 22 -12.16 -1.41 -17.57
N THR A 23 -13.42 -1.65 -17.22
CA THR A 23 -14.01 -1.19 -15.96
C THR A 23 -13.52 -2.09 -14.84
N LYS A 24 -12.39 -1.72 -14.20
CA LYS A 24 -11.61 -2.51 -13.20
C LYS A 24 -12.38 -3.15 -12.02
N ASN A 25 -13.70 -3.05 -11.95
CA ASN A 25 -14.56 -3.59 -10.89
C ASN A 25 -15.47 -4.75 -11.34
N HIS A 26 -15.46 -5.17 -12.62
CA HIS A 26 -16.41 -6.18 -13.14
C HIS A 26 -15.76 -7.51 -13.56
N TYR A 27 -14.64 -7.90 -12.94
CA TYR A 27 -13.97 -9.17 -13.24
C TYR A 27 -14.83 -10.40 -12.90
N SER A 28 -15.56 -10.36 -11.78
CA SER A 28 -16.49 -11.43 -11.37
C SER A 28 -17.62 -11.60 -12.39
N THR A 29 -18.23 -10.50 -12.82
CA THR A 29 -19.26 -10.48 -13.87
C THR A 29 -18.74 -11.03 -15.19
N ALA A 30 -17.51 -10.67 -15.58
CA ALA A 30 -16.87 -11.21 -16.79
C ALA A 30 -16.67 -12.73 -16.72
N ILE A 31 -16.32 -13.28 -15.54
CA ILE A 31 -16.20 -14.73 -15.32
C ILE A 31 -17.57 -15.41 -15.41
N SER A 32 -18.61 -14.86 -14.77
CA SER A 32 -19.97 -15.40 -14.86
C SER A 32 -20.49 -15.41 -16.30
N LEU A 33 -20.20 -14.35 -17.05
CA LEU A 33 -20.56 -14.27 -18.46
C LEU A 33 -19.83 -15.34 -19.29
N TYR A 34 -18.54 -15.58 -19.03
CA TYR A 34 -17.79 -16.68 -19.64
C TYR A 34 -18.42 -18.05 -19.34
N GLN A 35 -18.80 -18.32 -18.08
CA GLN A 35 -19.47 -19.57 -17.72
C GLN A 35 -20.78 -19.77 -18.49
N GLN A 36 -21.56 -18.70 -18.71
CA GLN A 36 -22.77 -18.75 -19.54
C GLN A 36 -22.46 -19.04 -21.01
N LEU A 37 -21.37 -18.49 -21.56
CA LEU A 37 -20.93 -18.80 -22.92
C LEU A 37 -20.66 -20.30 -23.08
N GLU A 38 -20.00 -20.92 -22.10
CA GLU A 38 -19.69 -22.35 -22.13
C GLU A 38 -20.95 -23.20 -21.96
N PHE A 39 -21.85 -22.82 -21.07
CA PHE A 39 -23.13 -23.48 -20.87
C PHE A 39 -23.98 -23.48 -22.14
N ASN A 40 -23.89 -22.42 -22.94
CA ASN A 40 -24.58 -22.30 -24.22
C ASN A 40 -23.85 -23.01 -25.38
N GLY A 41 -22.77 -23.74 -25.12
CA GLY A 41 -22.05 -24.54 -26.11
C GLY A 41 -21.27 -23.73 -27.15
N ILE A 42 -21.05 -22.43 -26.91
CA ILE A 42 -20.27 -21.58 -27.82
C ILE A 42 -18.79 -21.83 -27.53
N MET A 43 -17.98 -22.11 -28.56
CA MET A 43 -16.56 -22.34 -28.35
C MET A 43 -15.82 -21.03 -28.04
N PRO A 44 -15.08 -20.94 -26.92
CA PRO A 44 -14.30 -19.75 -26.60
C PRO A 44 -13.09 -19.63 -27.53
N SER A 45 -12.76 -18.39 -27.87
CA SER A 45 -11.52 -18.06 -28.60
C SER A 45 -10.34 -17.93 -27.63
N ILE A 46 -9.09 -17.97 -28.14
CA ILE A 46 -7.90 -17.68 -27.33
C ILE A 46 -7.96 -16.30 -26.66
N VAL A 47 -8.58 -15.31 -27.31
CA VAL A 47 -8.78 -13.96 -26.76
C VAL A 47 -9.74 -14.00 -25.57
N THR A 48 -10.82 -14.79 -25.67
CA THR A 48 -11.78 -15.01 -24.58
C THR A 48 -11.07 -15.62 -23.37
N LEU A 49 -10.29 -16.68 -23.59
CA LEU A 49 -9.58 -17.40 -22.53
C LEU A 49 -8.50 -16.51 -21.88
N ASN A 50 -7.74 -15.73 -22.66
CA ASN A 50 -6.78 -14.75 -22.12
C ASN A 50 -7.47 -13.68 -21.26
N THR A 51 -8.66 -13.24 -21.66
CA THR A 51 -9.44 -12.27 -20.89
C THR A 51 -9.89 -12.86 -19.55
N VAL A 52 -10.34 -14.13 -19.54
CA VAL A 52 -10.74 -14.83 -18.32
C VAL A 52 -9.54 -15.09 -17.40
N ILE A 53 -8.37 -15.46 -17.94
CA ILE A 53 -7.12 -15.53 -17.17
C ILE A 53 -6.86 -14.19 -16.47
N ASN A 54 -6.94 -13.07 -17.20
CA ASN A 54 -6.73 -11.74 -16.63
C ASN A 54 -7.73 -11.43 -15.50
N CYS A 55 -9.00 -11.82 -15.62
CA CYS A 55 -10.00 -11.68 -14.56
C CYS A 55 -9.61 -12.46 -13.30
N TYR A 56 -9.25 -13.73 -13.43
CA TYR A 56 -8.83 -14.53 -12.29
C TYR A 56 -7.56 -13.99 -11.63
N CYS A 57 -6.58 -13.53 -12.43
CA CYS A 57 -5.38 -12.88 -11.93
C CYS A 57 -5.68 -11.64 -11.07
N HIS A 58 -6.61 -10.79 -11.50
CA HIS A 58 -7.02 -9.59 -10.76
C HIS A 58 -7.83 -9.89 -9.49
N LEU A 59 -8.45 -11.07 -9.39
CA LEU A 59 -9.16 -11.52 -8.19
C LEU A 59 -8.26 -12.31 -7.22
N GLY A 60 -6.96 -12.46 -7.50
CA GLY A 60 -6.06 -13.28 -6.67
C GLY A 60 -6.18 -14.79 -6.90
N HIS A 61 -7.05 -15.21 -7.83
CA HIS A 61 -7.45 -16.60 -8.06
C HIS A 61 -6.49 -17.31 -9.04
N MET A 62 -5.19 -17.38 -8.70
CA MET A 62 -4.15 -17.88 -9.61
C MET A 62 -4.33 -19.34 -10.03
N THR A 63 -4.84 -20.21 -9.16
CA THR A 63 -5.11 -21.62 -9.48
C THR A 63 -6.11 -21.76 -10.63
N PHE A 64 -7.18 -20.96 -10.60
CA PHE A 64 -8.18 -20.92 -11.68
C PHE A 64 -7.58 -20.34 -12.97
N ALA A 65 -6.69 -19.35 -12.88
CA ALA A 65 -5.98 -18.83 -14.05
C ALA A 65 -5.15 -19.92 -14.76
N PHE A 66 -4.42 -20.76 -14.01
CA PHE A 66 -3.69 -21.90 -14.57
C PHE A 66 -4.61 -23.02 -15.08
N SER A 67 -5.79 -23.22 -14.47
CA SER A 67 -6.81 -24.13 -14.99
C SER A 67 -7.27 -23.72 -16.40
N ILE A 68 -7.44 -22.42 -16.65
CA ILE A 68 -7.75 -21.91 -18.00
C ILE A 68 -6.58 -22.13 -18.96
N LEU A 69 -5.32 -22.02 -18.54
CA LEU A 69 -4.17 -22.41 -19.36
C LEU A 69 -4.21 -23.91 -19.73
N GLY A 70 -4.51 -24.79 -18.77
CA GLY A 70 -4.72 -26.22 -19.04
C GLY A 70 -5.85 -26.47 -20.05
N LYS A 71 -6.91 -25.65 -19.99
CA LYS A 71 -8.02 -25.69 -20.95
C LYS A 71 -7.61 -25.22 -22.36
N ILE A 72 -6.80 -24.17 -22.47
CA ILE A 72 -6.21 -23.71 -23.75
C ILE A 72 -5.50 -24.89 -24.43
N LEU A 73 -4.65 -25.59 -23.68
CA LEU A 73 -3.91 -26.76 -24.17
C LEU A 73 -4.84 -27.93 -24.55
N LYS A 74 -5.84 -28.25 -23.70
CA LYS A 74 -6.79 -29.35 -23.93
C LYS A 74 -7.68 -29.14 -25.16
N ILE A 75 -8.06 -27.89 -25.45
CA ILE A 75 -8.84 -27.53 -26.65
C ILE A 75 -7.97 -27.54 -27.92
N GLY A 76 -6.64 -27.62 -27.77
CA GLY A 76 -5.68 -27.63 -28.88
C GLY A 76 -5.22 -26.24 -29.31
N TYR A 77 -5.51 -25.19 -28.54
CA TYR A 77 -4.94 -23.88 -28.78
C TYR A 77 -3.50 -23.81 -28.27
N GLN A 78 -2.65 -23.10 -28.99
CA GLN A 78 -1.29 -22.79 -28.56
C GLN A 78 -1.30 -21.53 -27.69
N PRO A 79 -0.76 -21.57 -26.44
CA PRO A 79 -0.57 -20.38 -25.65
C PRO A 79 0.32 -19.38 -26.39
N ASN A 80 -0.14 -18.15 -26.51
CA ASN A 80 0.63 -17.10 -27.16
C ASN A 80 1.30 -16.18 -26.12
N THR A 81 2.12 -15.24 -26.57
CA THR A 81 2.82 -14.29 -25.70
C THR A 81 1.85 -13.52 -24.79
N ILE A 82 0.64 -13.20 -25.25
CA ILE A 82 -0.39 -12.54 -24.42
C ILE A 82 -0.84 -13.44 -23.28
N THR A 83 -1.06 -14.74 -23.52
CA THR A 83 -1.40 -15.72 -22.48
C THR A 83 -0.33 -15.76 -21.40
N LEU A 84 0.94 -15.91 -21.80
CA LEU A 84 2.07 -16.00 -20.88
C LEU A 84 2.29 -14.69 -20.10
N ASN A 85 2.22 -13.55 -20.78
CA ASN A 85 2.35 -12.22 -20.16
C ASN A 85 1.26 -11.98 -19.11
N THR A 86 0.03 -12.40 -19.40
CA THR A 86 -1.09 -12.24 -18.48
C THR A 86 -0.87 -13.04 -17.19
N LEU A 87 -0.37 -14.28 -17.30
CA LEU A 87 -0.05 -15.12 -16.14
C LEU A 87 1.11 -14.57 -15.32
N VAL A 88 2.20 -14.16 -15.97
CA VAL A 88 3.35 -13.52 -15.30
C VAL A 88 2.90 -12.26 -14.56
N LYS A 89 2.13 -11.40 -15.23
CA LYS A 89 1.56 -10.19 -14.62
C LYS A 89 0.66 -10.52 -13.45
N GLY A 90 -0.20 -11.53 -13.57
CA GLY A 90 -1.07 -11.99 -12.49
C GLY A 90 -0.30 -12.46 -11.26
N MET A 91 0.76 -13.25 -11.44
CA MET A 91 1.63 -13.68 -10.35
C MET A 91 2.30 -12.48 -9.67
N CYS A 92 2.86 -11.54 -10.44
CA CYS A 92 3.46 -10.32 -9.87
C CYS A 92 2.44 -9.44 -9.14
N LEU A 93 1.20 -9.31 -9.64
CA LEU A 93 0.14 -8.55 -8.97
C LEU A 93 -0.24 -9.14 -7.61
N ASN A 94 -0.16 -10.47 -7.49
CA ASN A 94 -0.51 -11.20 -6.27
C ASN A 94 0.72 -11.44 -5.35
N GLY A 95 1.81 -10.69 -5.53
CA GLY A 95 3.03 -10.80 -4.72
C GLY A 95 3.88 -12.06 -4.97
N LYS A 96 3.47 -12.93 -5.89
CA LYS A 96 4.10 -14.23 -6.21
C LYS A 96 5.21 -14.11 -7.25
N VAL A 97 6.10 -13.13 -7.10
CA VAL A 97 7.14 -12.83 -8.12
C VAL A 97 8.13 -14.00 -8.29
N LYS A 98 8.47 -14.73 -7.22
CA LYS A 98 9.33 -15.92 -7.27
C LYS A 98 8.69 -17.04 -8.12
N GLU A 99 7.39 -17.27 -7.96
CA GLU A 99 6.64 -18.20 -8.82
C GLU A 99 6.62 -17.73 -10.29
N ALA A 100 6.51 -16.41 -10.51
CA ALA A 100 6.57 -15.83 -11.84
C ALA A 100 7.92 -16.06 -12.55
N LEU A 101 9.04 -15.99 -11.81
CA LEU A 101 10.37 -16.32 -12.33
C LEU A 101 10.53 -17.79 -12.65
N HIS A 102 10.04 -18.69 -11.78
CA HIS A 102 10.05 -20.13 -12.06
C HIS A 102 9.20 -20.46 -13.30
N PHE A 103 8.04 -19.83 -13.44
CA PHE A 103 7.21 -19.96 -14.63
C PHE A 103 7.93 -19.44 -15.88
N HIS A 104 8.62 -18.30 -15.80
CA HIS A 104 9.48 -17.79 -16.86
C HIS A 104 10.52 -18.83 -17.29
N ASP A 105 11.28 -19.40 -16.34
CA ASP A 105 12.33 -20.38 -16.63
C ASP A 105 11.75 -21.62 -17.30
N HIS A 106 10.60 -22.08 -16.81
CA HIS A 106 9.87 -23.21 -17.40
C HIS A 106 9.43 -22.93 -18.84
N VAL A 107 8.80 -21.79 -19.14
CA VAL A 107 8.33 -21.51 -20.51
C VAL A 107 9.48 -21.29 -21.48
N VAL A 108 10.57 -20.65 -21.04
CA VAL A 108 11.77 -20.47 -21.86
C VAL A 108 12.44 -21.81 -22.16
N ALA A 109 12.54 -22.72 -21.16
CA ALA A 109 13.08 -24.07 -21.36
C ALA A 109 12.27 -24.90 -22.36
N HIS A 110 10.96 -24.62 -22.51
CA HIS A 110 10.08 -25.25 -23.49
C HIS A 110 10.05 -24.53 -24.85
N GLY A 111 10.95 -23.57 -25.08
CA GLY A 111 11.14 -22.92 -26.38
C GLY A 111 10.23 -21.72 -26.65
N PHE A 112 9.52 -21.19 -25.64
CA PHE A 112 8.74 -19.97 -25.80
C PHE A 112 9.61 -18.73 -25.75
N TYR A 113 9.34 -17.77 -26.65
CA TYR A 113 9.99 -16.47 -26.67
C TYR A 113 9.12 -15.44 -25.93
N LEU A 114 9.70 -14.87 -24.89
CA LEU A 114 9.08 -13.81 -24.09
C LEU A 114 9.50 -12.43 -24.60
N ASP A 115 8.61 -11.46 -24.46
CA ASP A 115 8.78 -10.12 -25.01
C ASP A 115 9.17 -9.10 -23.94
N GLN A 116 9.33 -7.85 -24.38
CA GLN A 116 9.70 -6.75 -23.49
C GLN A 116 8.67 -6.52 -22.38
N VAL A 117 7.39 -6.84 -22.62
CA VAL A 117 6.32 -6.64 -21.63
C VAL A 117 6.46 -7.67 -20.51
N THR A 118 6.79 -8.94 -20.84
CA THR A 118 7.04 -9.97 -19.83
C THR A 118 8.18 -9.56 -18.90
N TYR A 119 9.32 -9.21 -19.50
CA TYR A 119 10.52 -8.90 -18.74
C TYR A 119 10.41 -7.60 -17.95
N GLY A 120 9.75 -6.58 -18.51
CA GLY A 120 9.44 -5.35 -17.78
C GLY A 120 8.54 -5.62 -16.58
N THR A 121 7.60 -6.57 -16.69
CA THR A 121 6.73 -6.98 -15.59
C THR A 121 7.50 -7.71 -14.48
N LEU A 122 8.40 -8.64 -14.84
CA LEU A 122 9.25 -9.35 -13.88
C LEU A 122 10.22 -8.40 -13.17
N ILE A 123 10.88 -7.52 -13.91
CA ILE A 123 11.77 -6.48 -13.36
C ILE A 123 11.01 -5.59 -12.38
N ASN A 124 9.83 -5.09 -12.75
CA ASN A 124 8.98 -4.30 -11.86
C ASN A 124 8.61 -5.07 -10.58
N GLY A 125 8.26 -6.36 -10.72
CA GLY A 125 7.95 -7.23 -9.59
C GLY A 125 9.14 -7.37 -8.64
N LEU A 126 10.34 -7.61 -9.17
CA LEU A 126 11.57 -7.72 -8.39
C LEU A 126 11.93 -6.40 -7.68
N CYS A 127 11.86 -5.27 -8.39
CA CYS A 127 12.10 -3.95 -7.79
C CYS A 127 11.12 -3.66 -6.63
N LYS A 128 9.84 -4.02 -6.79
CA LYS A 128 8.83 -3.84 -5.71
C LYS A 128 9.07 -4.71 -4.48
N MET A 129 9.76 -5.84 -4.64
CA MET A 129 10.18 -6.70 -3.52
C MET A 129 11.48 -6.22 -2.85
N GLY A 130 12.15 -5.20 -3.39
CA GLY A 130 13.49 -4.80 -2.95
C GLY A 130 14.62 -5.69 -3.49
N GLU A 131 14.31 -6.62 -4.41
CA GLU A 131 15.28 -7.55 -5.01
C GLU A 131 16.01 -6.90 -6.20
N THR A 132 16.56 -5.69 -5.98
CA THR A 132 17.17 -4.85 -7.02
C THR A 132 18.32 -5.55 -7.75
N ARG A 133 19.12 -6.35 -7.04
CA ARG A 133 20.22 -7.13 -7.63
C ARG A 133 19.72 -8.18 -8.61
N ALA A 134 18.65 -8.90 -8.26
CA ALA A 134 18.05 -9.89 -9.13
C ALA A 134 17.43 -9.23 -10.37
N ALA A 135 16.80 -8.05 -10.21
CA ALA A 135 16.28 -7.27 -11.33
C ALA A 135 17.38 -6.86 -12.33
N LEU A 136 18.54 -6.41 -11.81
CA LEU A 136 19.70 -6.09 -12.64
C LEU A 136 20.26 -7.34 -13.34
N GLN A 137 20.36 -8.48 -12.65
CA GLN A 137 20.81 -9.73 -13.25
C GLN A 137 19.89 -10.18 -14.39
N LEU A 138 18.57 -10.06 -14.20
CA LEU A 138 17.58 -10.35 -15.24
C LEU A 138 17.77 -9.42 -16.45
N LEU A 139 18.00 -8.11 -16.23
CA LEU A 139 18.34 -7.19 -17.31
C LEU A 139 19.56 -7.68 -18.11
N ARG A 140 20.65 -8.11 -17.44
CA ARG A 140 21.85 -8.64 -18.12
C ARG A 140 21.58 -9.92 -18.91
N GLN A 141 20.70 -10.78 -18.42
CA GLN A 141 20.32 -12.01 -19.11
C GLN A 141 19.53 -11.70 -20.39
N ILE A 142 18.59 -10.76 -20.32
CA ILE A 142 17.79 -10.30 -21.47
C ILE A 142 18.69 -9.74 -22.58
N GLU A 143 19.71 -8.97 -22.21
CA GLU A 143 20.69 -8.39 -23.14
C GLU A 143 21.50 -9.45 -23.89
N ARG A 144 21.80 -10.58 -23.25
CA ARG A 144 22.48 -11.72 -23.89
C ARG A 144 21.57 -12.47 -24.85
N ASN A 145 20.27 -12.49 -24.57
CA ASN A 145 19.26 -13.23 -25.32
C ASN A 145 18.71 -12.43 -26.52
N LEU A 146 19.37 -11.34 -26.94
CA LEU A 146 18.98 -10.46 -28.06
C LEU A 146 17.58 -9.85 -27.94
N VAL A 147 17.01 -9.82 -26.73
CA VAL A 147 15.75 -9.12 -26.47
C VAL A 147 16.07 -7.65 -26.24
N ASN A 148 15.44 -6.78 -27.03
CA ASN A 148 15.66 -5.34 -26.92
C ASN A 148 15.20 -4.82 -25.55
N THR A 149 16.14 -4.37 -24.73
CA THR A 149 15.84 -3.64 -23.50
C THR A 149 15.32 -2.24 -23.82
N ASN A 150 14.45 -1.69 -22.97
CA ASN A 150 13.84 -0.38 -23.18
C ASN A 150 14.00 0.54 -21.96
N VAL A 151 13.62 1.81 -22.14
CA VAL A 151 13.69 2.85 -21.10
C VAL A 151 12.94 2.47 -19.81
N VAL A 152 11.85 1.70 -19.91
CA VAL A 152 11.04 1.33 -18.75
C VAL A 152 11.82 0.38 -17.84
N MET A 153 12.47 -0.64 -18.39
CA MET A 153 13.27 -1.60 -17.61
C MET A 153 14.43 -0.91 -16.88
N TYR A 154 15.18 -0.06 -17.58
CA TYR A 154 16.28 0.70 -16.99
C TYR A 154 15.80 1.66 -15.91
N SER A 155 14.74 2.44 -16.19
CA SER A 155 14.22 3.42 -15.23
C SER A 155 13.69 2.76 -13.95
N MET A 156 13.08 1.57 -14.06
CA MET A 156 12.61 0.81 -12.90
C MET A 156 13.76 0.33 -12.01
N ILE A 157 14.86 -0.15 -12.59
CA ILE A 157 16.02 -0.60 -11.83
C ILE A 157 16.74 0.61 -11.21
N ILE A 158 16.92 1.70 -11.98
CA ILE A 158 17.49 2.96 -11.47
C ILE A 158 16.68 3.50 -10.29
N ASP A 159 15.35 3.54 -10.40
CA ASP A 159 14.45 3.95 -9.30
C ASP A 159 14.61 3.06 -8.07
N SER A 160 14.65 1.73 -8.25
CA SER A 160 14.88 0.78 -7.16
C SER A 160 16.23 1.00 -6.48
N MET A 161 17.32 1.12 -7.24
CA MET A 161 18.66 1.41 -6.72
C MET A 161 18.72 2.74 -5.98
N CYS A 162 18.02 3.77 -6.49
CA CYS A 162 17.92 5.06 -5.84
C CYS A 162 17.20 4.95 -4.50
N LYS A 163 16.07 4.24 -4.42
CA LYS A 163 15.34 4.00 -3.16
C LYS A 163 16.18 3.21 -2.15
N ASP A 164 17.00 2.28 -2.63
CA ASP A 164 17.94 1.51 -1.82
C ASP A 164 19.24 2.30 -1.47
N LYS A 165 19.32 3.60 -1.84
CA LYS A 165 20.46 4.50 -1.61
C LYS A 165 21.75 4.11 -2.36
N PHE A 166 21.70 3.20 -3.32
CA PHE A 166 22.80 2.86 -4.24
C PHE A 166 22.90 3.86 -5.40
N VAL A 167 22.91 5.17 -5.10
CA VAL A 167 22.77 6.24 -6.11
C VAL A 167 23.92 6.29 -7.11
N LYS A 168 25.14 5.92 -6.70
CA LYS A 168 26.31 5.88 -7.59
C LYS A 168 26.17 4.80 -8.66
N ASP A 169 25.72 3.61 -8.25
CA ASP A 169 25.48 2.49 -9.16
C ASP A 169 24.28 2.77 -10.08
N ALA A 170 23.24 3.43 -9.55
CA ALA A 170 22.12 3.91 -10.35
C ALA A 170 22.58 4.92 -11.43
N TYR A 171 23.48 5.84 -11.08
CA TYR A 171 24.04 6.81 -12.01
C TYR A 171 24.97 6.15 -13.06
N GLN A 172 25.70 5.10 -12.66
CA GLN A 172 26.46 4.29 -13.62
C GLN A 172 25.54 3.57 -14.63
N LEU A 173 24.44 3.00 -14.15
CA LEU A 173 23.44 2.34 -15.01
C LEU A 173 22.76 3.34 -15.97
N TYR A 174 22.57 4.58 -15.54
CA TYR A 174 22.12 5.68 -16.40
C TYR A 174 23.10 5.97 -17.55
N PHE A 175 24.40 6.05 -17.28
CA PHE A 175 25.39 6.23 -18.36
C PHE A 175 25.45 5.04 -19.31
N GLU A 176 25.30 3.82 -18.78
CA GLU A 176 25.25 2.63 -19.62
C GLU A 176 24.02 2.62 -20.54
N MET A 177 22.85 3.03 -20.03
CA MET A 177 21.63 3.21 -20.81
C MET A 177 21.87 4.16 -22.00
N ILE A 178 22.56 5.28 -21.76
CA ILE A 178 22.92 6.25 -22.80
C ILE A 178 23.92 5.65 -23.81
N ALA A 179 24.95 4.93 -23.33
CA ALA A 179 25.94 4.28 -24.20
C ALA A 179 25.29 3.26 -25.14
N LYS A 180 24.19 2.63 -24.69
CA LYS A 180 23.35 1.73 -25.50
C LYS A 180 22.33 2.45 -26.38
N ARG A 181 22.40 3.79 -26.48
CA ARG A 181 21.49 4.64 -27.26
C ARG A 181 20.02 4.56 -26.82
N ILE A 182 19.77 4.18 -25.57
CA ILE A 182 18.43 4.23 -24.98
C ILE A 182 18.27 5.62 -24.36
N SER A 183 17.30 6.40 -24.86
CA SER A 183 17.12 7.78 -24.40
C SER A 183 16.41 7.83 -23.03
N PRO A 184 16.98 8.50 -22.02
CA PRO A 184 16.32 8.72 -20.73
C PRO A 184 15.08 9.60 -20.90
N ASN A 185 14.11 9.40 -20.02
CA ASN A 185 12.89 10.20 -19.99
C ASN A 185 12.68 10.82 -18.60
N VAL A 186 11.55 11.52 -18.42
CA VAL A 186 11.19 12.16 -17.14
C VAL A 186 11.20 11.20 -15.96
N VAL A 187 10.85 9.92 -16.15
CA VAL A 187 10.87 8.91 -15.09
C VAL A 187 12.30 8.59 -14.67
N THR A 188 13.22 8.44 -15.64
CA THR A 188 14.65 8.20 -15.36
C THR A 188 15.27 9.35 -14.57
N PHE A 189 15.02 10.59 -14.97
CA PHE A 189 15.56 11.76 -14.27
C PHE A 189 14.94 11.93 -12.89
N ASN A 190 13.62 11.75 -12.75
CA ASN A 190 12.97 11.84 -11.45
C ASN A 190 13.52 10.81 -10.45
N ALA A 191 13.78 9.58 -10.91
CA ALA A 191 14.40 8.55 -10.08
C ALA A 191 15.79 8.96 -9.57
N LEU A 192 16.66 9.46 -10.46
CA LEU A 192 18.00 9.92 -10.08
C LEU A 192 17.96 11.15 -9.17
N ILE A 193 17.18 12.17 -9.52
CA ILE A 193 17.01 13.40 -8.71
C ILE A 193 16.52 13.02 -7.30
N TYR A 194 15.52 12.15 -7.21
CA TYR A 194 15.03 11.63 -5.93
C TYR A 194 16.14 10.89 -5.16
N GLY A 195 16.88 10.01 -5.83
CA GLY A 195 18.03 9.30 -5.26
C GLY A 195 19.05 10.25 -4.63
N PHE A 196 19.52 11.24 -5.38
CA PHE A 196 20.48 12.22 -4.86
C PHE A 196 19.90 13.07 -3.72
N CYS A 197 18.61 13.43 -3.77
CA CYS A 197 17.93 14.11 -2.67
C CYS A 197 17.91 13.29 -1.38
N ILE A 198 17.59 11.98 -1.45
CA ILE A 198 17.49 11.16 -0.23
C ILE A 198 18.84 10.91 0.45
N VAL A 199 19.96 10.98 -0.28
CA VAL A 199 21.32 10.88 0.28
C VAL A 199 21.90 12.25 0.67
N GLY A 200 21.11 13.33 0.60
CA GLY A 200 21.52 14.69 0.98
C GLY A 200 22.46 15.39 -0.01
N GLN A 201 22.56 14.87 -1.25
CA GLN A 201 23.41 15.41 -2.31
C GLN A 201 22.61 16.34 -3.22
N LEU A 202 22.12 17.45 -2.66
CA LEU A 202 21.25 18.38 -3.41
C LEU A 202 21.93 19.04 -4.61
N LYS A 203 23.25 19.27 -4.56
CA LYS A 203 23.97 19.90 -5.68
C LYS A 203 23.88 19.04 -6.93
N GLU A 204 24.08 17.74 -6.76
CA GLU A 204 23.98 16.73 -7.79
C GLU A 204 22.53 16.59 -8.28
N ALA A 205 21.54 16.62 -7.37
CA ALA A 205 20.12 16.60 -7.73
C ALA A 205 19.71 17.81 -8.60
N PHE A 206 20.13 19.03 -8.24
CA PHE A 206 19.90 20.22 -9.06
C PHE A 206 20.69 20.19 -10.38
N GLY A 207 21.90 19.61 -10.39
CA GLY A 207 22.66 19.36 -11.61
C GLY A 207 21.89 18.49 -12.61
N LEU A 208 21.29 17.39 -12.13
CA LEU A 208 20.43 16.52 -12.93
C LEU A 208 19.15 17.22 -13.41
N PHE A 209 18.54 18.07 -12.59
CA PHE A 209 17.41 18.88 -13.00
C PHE A 209 17.79 19.82 -14.16
N HIS A 210 18.94 20.49 -14.08
CA HIS A 210 19.43 21.33 -15.17
C HIS A 210 19.77 20.50 -16.42
N GLU A 211 20.40 19.33 -16.27
CA GLU A 211 20.67 18.41 -17.39
C GLU A 211 19.38 17.98 -18.10
N MET A 212 18.34 17.66 -17.33
CA MET A 212 17.02 17.28 -17.85
C MET A 212 16.44 18.39 -18.73
N VAL A 213 16.47 19.63 -18.26
CA VAL A 213 16.00 20.82 -19.01
C VAL A 213 16.85 21.05 -20.28
N LEU A 214 18.18 20.95 -20.17
CA LEU A 214 19.08 21.10 -21.34
C LEU A 214 18.86 20.04 -22.41
N LYS A 215 18.40 18.84 -22.03
CA LYS A 215 18.01 17.77 -22.95
C LYS A 215 16.59 17.93 -23.51
N ASN A 216 15.92 19.05 -23.25
CA ASN A 216 14.52 19.32 -23.64
C ASN A 216 13.53 18.29 -23.09
N ILE A 217 13.82 17.72 -21.91
CA ILE A 217 12.88 16.86 -21.19
C ILE A 217 12.15 17.75 -20.19
N ASN A 218 10.86 17.98 -20.41
CA ASN A 218 10.09 18.90 -19.58
C ASN A 218 9.89 18.35 -18.15
N PRO A 219 10.33 19.08 -17.10
CA PRO A 219 10.02 18.76 -15.72
C PRO A 219 8.50 18.65 -15.49
N SER A 220 8.08 17.64 -14.73
CA SER A 220 6.67 17.48 -14.36
C SER A 220 6.40 18.00 -12.95
N VAL A 221 5.12 18.03 -12.55
CA VAL A 221 4.72 18.35 -11.17
C VAL A 221 5.50 17.50 -10.15
N TYR A 222 5.73 16.23 -10.51
CA TYR A 222 6.45 15.28 -9.67
C TYR A 222 7.95 15.64 -9.53
N THR A 223 8.58 16.11 -10.61
CA THR A 223 9.98 16.57 -10.58
C THR A 223 10.16 17.72 -9.59
N PHE A 224 9.28 18.72 -9.65
CA PHE A 224 9.33 19.85 -8.73
C PHE A 224 9.00 19.45 -7.30
N ASN A 225 8.03 18.56 -7.09
CA ASN A 225 7.68 18.06 -5.77
C ASN A 225 8.86 17.35 -5.09
N ILE A 226 9.66 16.57 -5.82
CA ILE A 226 10.89 15.95 -5.28
C ILE A 226 11.85 17.03 -4.74
N LEU A 227 12.10 18.09 -5.51
CA LEU A 227 13.04 19.15 -5.11
C LEU A 227 12.51 20.00 -3.95
N VAL A 228 11.22 20.32 -3.96
CA VAL A 228 10.56 21.07 -2.88
C VAL A 228 10.59 20.27 -1.58
N ASP A 229 10.24 18.99 -1.62
CA ASP A 229 10.29 18.07 -0.48
C ASP A 229 11.70 17.97 0.12
N ALA A 230 12.70 17.76 -0.74
CA ALA A 230 14.10 17.63 -0.32
C ALA A 230 14.62 18.91 0.35
N LEU A 231 14.36 20.08 -0.23
CA LEU A 231 14.71 21.37 0.36
C LEU A 231 13.99 21.62 1.69
N CYS A 232 12.72 21.23 1.79
CA CYS A 232 11.94 21.36 3.03
C CYS A 232 12.51 20.48 4.15
N LYS A 233 12.90 19.24 3.84
CA LYS A 233 13.53 18.32 4.79
C LYS A 233 14.91 18.78 5.27
N GLU A 234 15.65 19.53 4.45
CA GLU A 234 16.89 20.20 4.88
C GLU A 234 16.64 21.54 5.62
N GLY A 235 15.38 21.93 5.85
CA GLY A 235 15.04 23.20 6.50
C GLY A 235 15.22 24.44 5.59
N LYS A 236 15.54 24.25 4.31
CA LYS A 236 15.73 25.32 3.30
C LYS A 236 14.41 25.78 2.68
N VAL A 237 13.41 26.05 3.52
CA VAL A 237 12.03 26.39 3.09
C VAL A 237 11.97 27.62 2.17
N LYS A 238 12.91 28.57 2.31
CA LYS A 238 13.00 29.74 1.40
C LYS A 238 13.35 29.33 -0.02
N GLU A 239 14.31 28.43 -0.18
CA GLU A 239 14.70 27.89 -1.49
C GLU A 239 13.56 27.05 -2.09
N ALA A 240 12.87 26.28 -1.25
CA ALA A 240 11.70 25.51 -1.69
C ALA A 240 10.61 26.42 -2.30
N LYS A 241 10.35 27.58 -1.71
CA LYS A 241 9.44 28.59 -2.30
C LYS A 241 9.94 29.12 -3.65
N ASN A 242 11.25 29.30 -3.83
CA ASN A 242 11.80 29.73 -5.12
C ASN A 242 11.59 28.66 -6.18
N VAL A 243 11.75 27.37 -5.84
CA VAL A 243 11.44 26.24 -6.74
C VAL A 243 9.97 26.25 -7.14
N ILE A 244 9.04 26.51 -6.22
CA ILE A 244 7.61 26.66 -6.54
C ILE A 244 7.36 27.85 -7.48
N ALA A 245 8.06 28.97 -7.29
CA ALA A 245 7.94 30.11 -8.20
C ALA A 245 8.44 29.79 -9.61
N VAL A 246 9.55 29.03 -9.73
CA VAL A 246 10.04 28.52 -11.02
C VAL A 246 9.01 27.57 -11.65
N MET A 247 8.48 26.62 -10.88
CA MET A 247 7.44 25.69 -11.32
C MET A 247 6.24 26.42 -11.95
N MET A 248 5.73 27.47 -11.30
CA MET A 248 4.64 28.29 -11.82
C MET A 248 5.02 29.08 -13.08
N LYS A 249 6.25 29.59 -13.14
CA LYS A 249 6.76 30.34 -14.32
C LYS A 249 6.85 29.44 -15.56
N GLU A 250 7.20 28.17 -15.37
CA GLU A 250 7.24 27.15 -16.42
C GLU A 250 5.83 26.61 -16.78
N GLY A 251 4.76 27.18 -16.21
CA GLY A 251 3.38 26.78 -16.49
C GLY A 251 2.95 25.47 -15.81
N VAL A 252 3.74 24.95 -14.89
CA VAL A 252 3.40 23.76 -14.09
C VAL A 252 2.64 24.19 -12.85
N ILE A 253 1.41 23.71 -12.69
CA ILE A 253 0.52 24.12 -11.60
C ILE A 253 0.86 23.33 -10.33
N PRO A 254 1.17 23.98 -9.19
CA PRO A 254 1.36 23.31 -7.89
C PRO A 254 0.13 22.50 -7.47
N ASP A 255 0.36 21.28 -6.98
CA ASP A 255 -0.69 20.38 -6.51
C ASP A 255 -0.69 20.25 -4.98
N VAL A 256 -1.57 19.41 -4.45
CA VAL A 256 -1.68 19.17 -3.00
C VAL A 256 -0.36 18.65 -2.42
N VAL A 257 0.41 17.87 -3.19
CA VAL A 257 1.70 17.33 -2.75
C VAL A 257 2.73 18.47 -2.61
N THR A 258 2.76 19.43 -3.54
CA THR A 258 3.64 20.60 -3.46
C THR A 258 3.41 21.39 -2.15
N TYR A 259 2.15 21.65 -1.82
CA TYR A 259 1.80 22.40 -0.61
C TYR A 259 1.99 21.58 0.66
N ASN A 260 1.73 20.27 0.63
CA ASN A 260 2.02 19.36 1.74
C ASN A 260 3.51 19.39 2.10
N SER A 261 4.41 19.26 1.12
CA SER A 261 5.86 19.35 1.35
C SER A 261 6.26 20.70 1.96
N LEU A 262 5.64 21.80 1.52
CA LEU A 262 5.90 23.13 2.08
C LEU A 262 5.40 23.28 3.52
N MET A 263 4.21 22.75 3.84
CA MET A 263 3.66 22.74 5.20
C MET A 263 4.54 21.91 6.14
N ASP A 264 4.96 20.71 5.71
CA ASP A 264 5.85 19.84 6.48
C ASP A 264 7.19 20.53 6.75
N GLY A 265 7.79 21.16 5.72
CA GLY A 265 8.99 21.97 5.86
C GLY A 265 8.87 23.08 6.90
N TYR A 266 7.73 23.79 6.95
CA TYR A 266 7.47 24.79 7.99
C TYR A 266 7.34 24.18 9.39
N CYS A 267 6.67 23.02 9.52
CA CYS A 267 6.59 22.29 10.78
C CYS A 267 7.97 21.83 11.27
N LEU A 268 8.84 21.33 10.37
CA LEU A 268 10.21 20.89 10.69
C LEU A 268 11.11 22.02 11.23
N VAL A 269 10.91 23.26 10.76
CA VAL A 269 11.64 24.43 11.26
C VAL A 269 10.90 25.16 12.40
N ASN A 270 9.96 24.49 13.07
CA ASN A 270 9.15 25.00 14.19
C ASN A 270 8.38 26.31 13.87
N LYS A 271 7.90 26.46 12.62
CA LYS A 271 7.09 27.61 12.16
C LYS A 271 5.67 27.17 11.80
N VAL A 272 5.00 26.51 12.74
CA VAL A 272 3.66 25.93 12.56
C VAL A 272 2.63 26.97 12.11
N ASP A 273 2.71 28.23 12.58
CA ASP A 273 1.82 29.31 12.11
C ASP A 273 1.90 29.54 10.60
N LYS A 274 3.09 29.40 10.01
CA LYS A 274 3.27 29.51 8.57
C LYS A 274 2.73 28.29 7.84
N ALA A 275 2.85 27.09 8.43
CA ALA A 275 2.22 25.89 7.91
C ALA A 275 0.68 26.04 7.89
N LYS A 276 0.08 26.53 8.98
CA LYS A 276 -1.36 26.85 9.07
C LYS A 276 -1.77 27.89 8.03
N HIS A 277 -0.94 28.91 7.80
CA HIS A 277 -1.21 29.89 6.75
C HIS A 277 -1.25 29.26 5.36
N VAL A 278 -0.33 28.34 5.04
CA VAL A 278 -0.34 27.59 3.78
C VAL A 278 -1.57 26.68 3.69
N PHE A 279 -1.94 26.00 4.77
CA PHE A 279 -3.18 25.20 4.85
C PHE A 279 -4.42 26.05 4.52
N ASN A 280 -4.54 27.23 5.11
CA ASN A 280 -5.64 28.16 4.85
C ASN A 280 -5.64 28.69 3.41
N ILE A 281 -4.47 28.83 2.76
CA ILE A 281 -4.40 29.19 1.35
C ILE A 281 -4.97 28.06 0.50
N ILE A 282 -4.53 26.81 0.70
CA ILE A 282 -5.00 25.70 -0.14
C ILE A 282 -6.52 25.51 0.00
N SER A 283 -7.07 25.60 1.21
CA SER A 283 -8.52 25.50 1.46
C SER A 283 -9.35 26.59 0.79
N LYS A 284 -8.74 27.74 0.45
CA LYS A 284 -9.40 28.84 -0.29
C LYS A 284 -9.18 28.78 -1.80
N THR A 285 -8.33 27.87 -2.27
CA THR A 285 -8.04 27.68 -3.70
C THR A 285 -8.81 26.47 -4.25
N LYS A 286 -8.59 26.14 -5.54
CA LYS A 286 -9.17 24.93 -6.16
C LYS A 286 -8.48 23.62 -5.72
N VAL A 287 -7.48 23.69 -4.84
CA VAL A 287 -6.75 22.51 -4.35
C VAL A 287 -7.39 22.01 -3.07
N THR A 288 -7.98 20.83 -3.11
CA THR A 288 -8.63 20.22 -1.93
C THR A 288 -7.58 19.61 -1.01
N PRO A 289 -7.51 19.99 0.29
CA PRO A 289 -6.68 19.32 1.28
C PRO A 289 -7.02 17.82 1.35
N ASN A 290 -6.00 16.97 1.46
CA ASN A 290 -6.16 15.52 1.61
C ASN A 290 -5.78 15.07 3.03
N VAL A 291 -5.91 13.78 3.32
CA VAL A 291 -5.58 13.22 4.65
C VAL A 291 -4.19 13.68 5.13
N GLN A 292 -3.19 13.62 4.27
CA GLN A 292 -1.82 14.07 4.58
C GLN A 292 -1.74 15.56 4.92
N SER A 293 -2.48 16.44 4.23
CA SER A 293 -2.53 17.88 4.56
C SER A 293 -2.97 18.10 6.01
N TYR A 294 -4.03 17.39 6.45
CA TYR A 294 -4.52 17.45 7.81
C TYR A 294 -3.53 16.85 8.81
N SER A 295 -2.98 15.65 8.52
CA SER A 295 -2.02 14.98 9.42
C SER A 295 -0.78 15.85 9.69
N ILE A 296 -0.27 16.57 8.67
CA ILE A 296 0.89 17.47 8.83
C ILE A 296 0.59 18.60 9.83
N ILE A 297 -0.56 19.25 9.71
CA ILE A 297 -0.94 20.35 10.60
C ILE A 297 -1.27 19.83 12.00
N ILE A 298 -2.01 18.73 12.11
CA ILE A 298 -2.32 18.07 13.38
C ILE A 298 -1.03 17.71 14.13
N ASN A 299 -0.07 17.05 13.48
CA ASN A 299 1.23 16.73 14.06
C ASN A 299 2.00 17.99 14.49
N GLY A 300 2.00 19.02 13.63
CA GLY A 300 2.61 20.32 13.94
C GLY A 300 2.03 20.97 15.20
N LEU A 301 0.69 21.00 15.31
CA LEU A 301 -0.04 21.54 16.46
C LEU A 301 0.24 20.73 17.74
N CYS A 302 0.24 19.40 17.66
CA CYS A 302 0.60 18.53 18.78
C CYS A 302 2.02 18.81 19.30
N LYS A 303 3.00 19.00 18.40
CA LYS A 303 4.40 19.30 18.75
C LYS A 303 4.56 20.62 19.50
N ILE A 304 3.71 21.62 19.22
CA ILE A 304 3.70 22.90 19.95
C ILE A 304 2.70 22.94 21.11
N LYS A 305 2.18 21.79 21.53
CA LYS A 305 1.23 21.61 22.65
C LYS A 305 -0.13 22.30 22.46
N MET A 306 -0.52 22.60 21.22
CA MET A 306 -1.83 23.16 20.88
C MET A 306 -2.83 22.04 20.53
N VAL A 307 -3.00 21.09 21.46
CA VAL A 307 -3.73 19.84 21.21
C VAL A 307 -5.24 20.07 20.99
N ASP A 308 -5.83 21.07 21.64
CA ASP A 308 -7.25 21.44 21.42
C ASP A 308 -7.51 21.86 19.96
N GLU A 309 -6.61 22.65 19.37
CA GLU A 309 -6.73 23.03 17.97
C GLU A 309 -6.52 21.83 17.04
N ALA A 310 -5.64 20.89 17.41
CA ALA A 310 -5.42 19.66 16.65
C ALA A 310 -6.68 18.79 16.62
N LEU A 311 -7.38 18.66 17.76
CA LEU A 311 -8.65 17.94 17.86
C LEU A 311 -9.76 18.62 17.05
N ASN A 312 -9.86 19.95 17.12
CA ASN A 312 -10.82 20.69 16.29
C ASN A 312 -10.58 20.41 14.80
N LEU A 313 -9.33 20.49 14.35
CA LEU A 313 -8.99 20.22 12.96
C LEU A 313 -9.25 18.76 12.55
N PHE A 314 -9.08 17.80 13.47
CA PHE A 314 -9.44 16.40 13.26
C PHE A 314 -10.94 16.21 13.02
N THR A 315 -11.79 16.90 13.79
CA THR A 315 -13.25 16.85 13.60
C THR A 315 -13.71 17.50 12.29
N GLU A 316 -12.97 18.49 11.78
CA GLU A 316 -13.22 19.11 10.46
C GLU A 316 -12.78 18.25 9.26
N MET A 317 -12.12 17.11 9.48
CA MET A 317 -11.66 16.24 8.39
C MET A 317 -12.83 15.64 7.62
N HIS A 318 -12.96 16.00 6.33
CA HIS A 318 -13.92 15.38 5.40
C HIS A 318 -13.39 14.09 4.75
N CYS A 319 -12.15 13.71 5.06
CA CYS A 319 -11.50 12.50 4.55
C CYS A 319 -11.29 11.49 5.69
N LYS A 320 -11.19 10.20 5.35
CA LYS A 320 -10.93 9.15 6.35
C LYS A 320 -9.53 9.37 6.95
N PRO A 321 -9.39 9.58 8.27
CA PRO A 321 -8.09 9.69 8.90
C PRO A 321 -7.27 8.40 8.75
N ASP A 322 -5.96 8.55 8.63
CA ASP A 322 -5.01 7.45 8.52
C ASP A 322 -4.26 7.19 9.84
N LYS A 323 -3.43 6.15 9.87
CA LYS A 323 -2.59 5.80 11.03
C LYS A 323 -1.72 6.98 11.52
N VAL A 324 -1.19 7.79 10.60
CA VAL A 324 -0.32 8.94 10.95
C VAL A 324 -1.12 10.01 11.69
N THR A 325 -2.38 10.22 11.31
CA THR A 325 -3.27 11.18 11.95
C THR A 325 -3.58 10.78 13.39
N TYR A 326 -4.02 9.54 13.61
CA TYR A 326 -4.32 9.01 14.94
C TYR A 326 -3.09 9.02 15.85
N SER A 327 -1.96 8.45 15.38
CA SER A 327 -0.72 8.41 16.16
C SER A 327 -0.24 9.79 16.61
N SER A 328 -0.37 10.80 15.74
CA SER A 328 0.03 12.18 16.08
C SER A 328 -0.85 12.81 17.16
N LEU A 329 -2.16 12.54 17.15
CA LEU A 329 -3.09 13.03 18.18
C LEU A 329 -2.89 12.31 19.50
N ILE A 330 -2.76 10.98 19.45
CA ILE A 330 -2.51 10.13 20.62
C ILE A 330 -1.22 10.58 21.31
N ASP A 331 -0.11 10.73 20.57
CA ASP A 331 1.15 11.25 21.10
C ASP A 331 1.00 12.65 21.73
N GLY A 332 0.30 13.57 21.05
CA GLY A 332 0.03 14.92 21.55
C GLY A 332 -0.80 14.94 22.85
N LEU A 333 -1.84 14.11 22.93
CA LEU A 333 -2.69 13.96 24.12
C LEU A 333 -1.91 13.34 25.28
N CYS A 334 -1.11 12.31 25.01
CA CYS A 334 -0.23 11.71 26.00
C CYS A 334 0.81 12.68 26.55
N LYS A 335 1.35 13.58 25.71
CA LYS A 335 2.30 14.63 26.12
C LYS A 335 1.63 15.78 26.87
N SER A 336 0.33 15.97 26.71
CA SER A 336 -0.47 16.96 27.45
C SER A 336 -1.17 16.40 28.69
N GLY A 337 -0.96 15.11 29.00
CA GLY A 337 -1.53 14.44 30.17
C GLY A 337 -3.01 14.04 30.02
N ARG A 338 -3.60 14.19 28.83
CA ARG A 338 -5.01 13.90 28.56
C ARG A 338 -5.19 12.44 28.13
N ILE A 339 -4.84 11.52 29.02
CA ILE A 339 -4.73 10.09 28.69
C ILE A 339 -6.08 9.48 28.28
N SER A 340 -7.19 9.87 28.92
CA SER A 340 -8.54 9.35 28.59
C SER A 340 -8.94 9.63 27.13
N HIS A 341 -8.72 10.85 26.64
CA HIS A 341 -9.03 11.19 25.24
C HIS A 341 -8.08 10.49 24.26
N ALA A 342 -6.83 10.24 24.65
CA ALA A 342 -5.88 9.49 23.82
C ALA A 342 -6.35 8.04 23.65
N TRP A 343 -6.97 7.48 24.69
CA TRP A 343 -7.58 6.16 24.69
C TRP A 343 -8.81 6.08 23.78
N GLU A 344 -9.74 7.03 23.90
CA GLU A 344 -10.94 7.12 23.03
C GLU A 344 -10.58 7.14 21.54
N LEU A 345 -9.52 7.87 21.17
CA LEU A 345 -9.04 7.91 19.77
C LEU A 345 -8.42 6.58 19.31
N LEU A 346 -7.83 5.80 20.20
CA LEU A 346 -7.28 4.48 19.87
C LEU A 346 -8.41 3.46 19.62
N GLU A 347 -9.48 3.51 20.42
CA GLU A 347 -10.69 2.70 20.20
C GLU A 347 -11.36 3.08 18.86
N GLU A 348 -11.53 4.38 18.60
CA GLU A 348 -12.11 4.86 17.34
C GLU A 348 -11.29 4.41 16.12
N MET A 349 -9.96 4.37 16.24
CA MET A 349 -9.07 3.88 15.19
C MET A 349 -9.32 2.40 14.87
N HIS A 350 -9.51 1.56 15.90
CA HIS A 350 -9.81 0.13 15.77
C HIS A 350 -11.17 -0.09 15.10
N ASP A 351 -12.21 0.60 15.57
CA ASP A 351 -13.58 0.48 15.03
C ASP A 351 -13.67 0.87 13.56
N ARG A 352 -12.81 1.79 13.10
CA ARG A 352 -12.73 2.19 11.69
C ARG A 352 -11.89 1.25 10.82
N GLY A 353 -11.43 0.12 11.36
CA GLY A 353 -10.64 -0.89 10.67
C GLY A 353 -9.30 -0.36 10.18
N GLN A 354 -8.69 0.58 10.91
CA GLN A 354 -7.29 0.94 10.67
C GLN A 354 -6.39 -0.05 11.44
N PRO A 355 -5.41 -0.68 10.78
CA PRO A 355 -4.52 -1.62 11.46
C PRO A 355 -3.72 -0.87 12.55
N ALA A 356 -3.77 -1.38 13.78
CA ALA A 356 -2.98 -0.88 14.90
C ALA A 356 -1.51 -1.32 14.82
N ASP A 357 -1.13 -2.04 13.76
CA ASP A 357 0.20 -2.59 13.50
C ASP A 357 1.28 -1.53 13.72
N GLY A 358 2.16 -1.73 14.70
CA GLY A 358 3.21 -0.77 15.07
C GLY A 358 2.72 0.49 15.80
N LEU A 359 1.63 0.40 16.57
CA LEU A 359 1.28 1.29 17.68
C LEU A 359 1.45 0.61 19.05
N PHE A 360 2.15 -0.53 19.06
CA PHE A 360 2.38 -1.32 20.26
C PHE A 360 3.10 -0.51 21.35
N ASP A 361 4.15 0.22 20.97
CA ASP A 361 4.92 1.05 21.91
C ASP A 361 4.07 2.19 22.46
N GLU A 362 3.28 2.85 21.61
CA GLU A 362 2.36 3.91 22.03
C GLU A 362 1.27 3.39 22.96
N ALA A 363 0.67 2.22 22.67
CA ALA A 363 -0.37 1.61 23.49
C ALA A 363 0.17 1.13 24.86
N MET A 364 1.38 0.54 24.89
CA MET A 364 2.06 0.17 26.15
C MET A 364 2.42 1.39 27.00
N VAL A 365 2.91 2.46 26.38
CA VAL A 365 3.18 3.74 27.08
C VAL A 365 1.88 4.36 27.59
N LEU A 366 0.79 4.27 26.84
CA LEU A 366 -0.52 4.75 27.26
C LEU A 366 -0.99 3.98 28.49
N MET A 367 -0.87 2.65 28.48
CA MET A 367 -1.27 1.77 29.58
C MET A 367 -0.51 2.09 30.87
N SER A 368 0.82 2.21 30.81
CA SER A 368 1.63 2.60 31.99
C SER A 368 1.25 3.99 32.51
N LYS A 369 0.97 4.95 31.61
CA LYS A 369 0.54 6.30 32.01
C LYS A 369 -0.89 6.32 32.56
N MET A 370 -1.78 5.42 32.14
CA MET A 370 -3.11 5.29 32.72
C MET A 370 -2.99 4.87 34.19
N GLU A 371 -2.15 3.88 34.47
CA GLU A 371 -1.88 3.39 35.82
C GLU A 371 -1.28 4.46 36.73
N ASP A 372 -0.29 5.21 36.23
CA ASP A 372 0.34 6.31 36.96
C ASP A 372 -0.63 7.46 37.30
N ASN A 373 -1.69 7.64 36.49
CA ASN A 373 -2.71 8.68 36.69
C ASN A 373 -3.98 8.17 37.38
N GLY A 374 -3.99 6.92 37.87
CA GLY A 374 -5.13 6.32 38.57
C GLY A 374 -6.31 5.94 37.67
N CYS A 375 -6.09 5.84 36.36
CA CYS A 375 -7.05 5.26 35.41
C CYS A 375 -6.81 3.75 35.29
N ILE A 376 -7.83 2.93 35.52
CA ILE A 376 -7.73 1.48 35.40
C ILE A 376 -7.90 1.07 33.93
N PRO A 377 -6.93 0.39 33.30
CA PRO A 377 -7.10 -0.20 31.97
C PRO A 377 -8.26 -1.20 31.98
N ASN A 378 -9.20 -1.07 31.05
CA ASN A 378 -10.34 -1.99 30.92
C ASN A 378 -9.99 -3.25 30.10
N ALA A 379 -10.86 -4.26 30.06
CA ALA A 379 -10.64 -5.48 29.28
C ALA A 379 -10.37 -5.20 27.78
N LEU A 380 -11.00 -4.16 27.22
CA LEU A 380 -10.76 -3.70 25.84
C LEU A 380 -9.33 -3.17 25.65
N THR A 381 -8.73 -2.57 26.68
CA THR A 381 -7.34 -2.09 26.70
C THR A 381 -6.35 -3.21 26.56
N TYR A 382 -6.48 -4.22 27.40
CA TYR A 382 -5.67 -5.43 27.34
C TYR A 382 -5.89 -6.15 26.00
N ARG A 383 -7.14 -6.29 25.55
CA ARG A 383 -7.48 -6.93 24.27
C ARG A 383 -6.71 -6.30 23.10
N THR A 384 -6.77 -4.99 22.96
CA THR A 384 -6.12 -4.27 21.85
C THR A 384 -4.61 -4.51 21.82
N ILE A 385 -3.95 -4.49 22.98
CA ILE A 385 -2.49 -4.71 23.09
C ILE A 385 -2.14 -6.18 22.83
N ILE A 386 -2.92 -7.11 23.35
CA ILE A 386 -2.73 -8.56 23.17
C ILE A 386 -2.88 -8.95 21.69
N TYR A 387 -3.89 -8.43 20.99
CA TYR A 387 -4.05 -8.66 19.55
C TYR A 387 -2.86 -8.11 18.75
N ALA A 388 -2.38 -6.90 19.07
CA ALA A 388 -1.21 -6.33 18.40
C ALA A 388 0.06 -7.16 18.64
N LEU A 389 0.22 -7.76 19.83
CA LEU A 389 1.35 -8.64 20.13
C LEU A 389 1.31 -9.95 19.34
N PHE A 390 0.12 -10.53 19.12
CA PHE A 390 -0.03 -11.71 18.27
C PHE A 390 0.34 -11.44 16.81
N GLU A 391 -0.04 -10.29 16.26
CA GLU A 391 0.30 -9.92 14.87
C GLU A 391 1.81 -9.67 14.68
N ASN A 392 2.54 -9.34 15.75
CA ASN A 392 4.00 -9.15 15.74
C ASN A 392 4.79 -10.41 16.18
N ASP A 393 4.13 -11.56 16.35
CA ASP A 393 4.72 -12.82 16.83
C ASP A 393 5.39 -12.69 18.23
N GLU A 394 4.90 -11.76 19.06
CA GLU A 394 5.37 -11.52 20.42
C GLU A 394 4.50 -12.23 21.48
N ASN A 395 4.30 -13.53 21.28
CA ASN A 395 3.33 -14.36 22.03
C ASN A 395 3.57 -14.39 23.55
N ASP A 396 4.84 -14.39 24.00
CA ASP A 396 5.18 -14.41 25.43
C ASP A 396 4.71 -13.14 26.16
N LYS A 397 4.79 -11.98 25.49
CA LYS A 397 4.30 -10.71 26.04
C LYS A 397 2.78 -10.67 26.03
N ALA A 398 2.14 -11.23 25.00
CA ALA A 398 0.69 -11.33 24.89
C ALA A 398 0.12 -12.15 26.06
N GLU A 399 0.75 -13.29 26.36
CA GLU A 399 0.38 -14.14 27.48
C GLU A 399 0.55 -13.41 28.83
N LYS A 400 1.65 -12.69 29.02
CA LYS A 400 1.89 -11.94 30.26
C LYS A 400 0.80 -10.89 30.52
N LEU A 401 0.42 -10.13 29.50
CA LEU A 401 -0.65 -9.14 29.61
C LEU A 401 -2.03 -9.77 29.81
N LEU A 402 -2.29 -10.92 29.17
CA LEU A 402 -3.53 -11.66 29.40
C LEU A 402 -3.66 -12.12 30.85
N ARG A 403 -2.56 -12.63 31.44
CA ARG A 403 -2.52 -13.03 32.86
C ARG A 403 -2.72 -11.84 33.80
N GLU A 404 -2.16 -10.70 33.45
CA GLU A 404 -2.34 -9.46 34.22
C GLU A 404 -3.79 -8.96 34.16
N MET A 405 -4.42 -9.00 32.98
CA MET A 405 -5.84 -8.69 32.80
C MET A 405 -6.72 -9.56 33.72
N ILE A 406 -6.53 -10.88 33.67
CA ILE A 406 -7.29 -11.85 34.48
C ILE A 406 -7.08 -11.60 35.97
N ALA A 407 -5.86 -11.29 36.40
CA ALA A 407 -5.56 -10.99 37.80
C ALA A 407 -6.28 -9.71 38.28
N ARG A 408 -6.36 -8.68 37.44
CA ARG A 408 -7.07 -7.42 37.77
C ARG A 408 -8.58 -7.57 37.76
N ASP A 409 -9.14 -8.28 36.80
CA ASP A 409 -10.58 -8.58 36.77
C ASP A 409 -10.99 -9.39 38.01
N SER A 410 -10.14 -10.34 38.44
CA SER A 410 -10.36 -11.10 39.68
C SER A 410 -10.36 -10.21 40.93
N ILE A 411 -9.49 -9.18 40.99
CA ILE A 411 -9.47 -8.19 42.09
C ILE A 411 -10.70 -7.27 42.03
N HIS A 412 -11.15 -6.90 40.84
CA HIS A 412 -12.34 -6.05 40.66
C HIS A 412 -13.63 -6.77 41.07
N LEU A 413 -13.69 -8.08 40.84
CA LEU A 413 -14.72 -9.01 41.34
C LEU A 413 -14.73 -9.09 42.88
N GLU A 414 -13.58 -9.15 43.54
CA GLU A 414 -13.51 -9.14 45.02
C GLU A 414 -14.01 -7.81 45.63
N PHE A 415 -13.73 -6.67 44.99
CA PHE A 415 -14.23 -5.36 45.42
C PHE A 415 -15.73 -5.17 45.15
N GLN A 416 -16.27 -5.69 44.05
CA GLN A 416 -17.71 -5.64 43.73
C GLN A 416 -18.54 -6.62 44.59
N LEU A 417 -17.98 -7.75 45.04
CA LEU A 417 -18.65 -8.65 46.00
C LEU A 417 -18.87 -8.01 47.38
N HIS A 418 -18.27 -6.86 47.69
CA HIS A 418 -18.53 -6.05 48.89
C HIS A 418 -19.52 -4.88 48.67
N GLY A 419 -20.02 -4.66 47.46
CA GLY A 419 -21.02 -3.64 47.14
C GLY A 419 -22.00 -4.16 46.09
N GLY A 420 -23.17 -4.62 46.54
CA GLY A 420 -24.05 -5.53 45.82
C GLY A 420 -24.67 -5.09 44.49
N ASP A 421 -25.19 -6.14 43.83
CA ASP A 421 -26.06 -6.24 42.64
C ASP A 421 -25.45 -5.93 41.25
N HIS A 422 -25.17 -6.98 40.46
CA HIS A 422 -26.05 -7.43 39.35
C HIS A 422 -25.37 -8.49 38.43
N ASP A 423 -26.08 -9.59 38.21
CA ASP A 423 -25.86 -10.56 37.12
C ASP A 423 -26.34 -9.96 35.79
N CYS A 424 -25.45 -9.66 34.83
CA CYS A 424 -25.76 -9.66 33.38
C CYS A 424 -24.56 -9.46 32.42
N GLU A 425 -23.38 -9.01 32.86
CA GLU A 425 -22.23 -8.80 31.93
C GLU A 425 -21.27 -10.01 31.81
N PHE A 426 -21.41 -11.04 32.64
CA PHE A 426 -20.40 -12.10 32.79
C PHE A 426 -20.34 -13.15 31.67
N ALA A 427 -21.38 -13.32 30.86
CA ALA A 427 -21.44 -14.42 29.89
C ALA A 427 -20.65 -14.18 28.58
N MET A 428 -20.32 -12.93 28.26
CA MET A 428 -19.66 -12.58 27.00
C MET A 428 -18.12 -12.66 27.08
N ALA A 429 -17.55 -12.52 28.30
CA ALA A 429 -16.11 -12.61 28.54
C ALA A 429 -15.56 -14.04 28.38
N ASP A 430 -16.33 -15.07 28.75
CA ASP A 430 -15.86 -16.47 28.74
C ASP A 430 -15.63 -17.06 27.34
N VAL A 431 -16.40 -16.63 26.34
CA VAL A 431 -16.26 -17.15 24.96
C VAL A 431 -15.03 -16.55 24.26
N GLU A 432 -14.76 -15.26 24.46
CA GLU A 432 -13.58 -14.58 23.89
C GLU A 432 -12.28 -14.94 24.63
N LEU A 433 -12.33 -15.13 25.95
CA LEU A 433 -11.18 -15.59 26.73
C LEU A 433 -10.72 -16.98 26.30
N ASN A 434 -11.67 -17.88 26.03
CA ASN A 434 -11.38 -19.21 25.48
C ASN A 434 -10.80 -19.15 24.06
N TRP A 435 -11.21 -18.19 23.22
CA TRP A 435 -10.62 -17.97 21.90
C TRP A 435 -9.17 -17.47 21.99
N LEU A 436 -8.89 -16.52 22.91
CA LEU A 436 -7.53 -16.01 23.17
C LEU A 436 -6.59 -17.10 23.73
N LEU A 437 -7.07 -17.92 24.67
CA LEU A 437 -6.33 -19.05 25.23
C LEU A 437 -6.05 -20.14 24.18
N ALA A 438 -7.01 -20.42 23.28
CA ALA A 438 -6.81 -21.38 22.19
C ALA A 438 -5.69 -20.96 21.22
N LYS A 439 -5.51 -19.66 20.99
CA LYS A 439 -4.44 -19.10 20.12
C LYS A 439 -3.05 -19.22 20.75
N LEU A 440 -2.93 -19.16 22.08
CA LEU A 440 -1.67 -19.37 22.82
C LEU A 440 -1.24 -20.83 22.86
N GLN A 441 -2.19 -21.76 22.87
CA GLN A 441 -1.90 -23.18 23.03
C GLN A 441 -1.52 -23.90 21.71
N TYR A 442 -1.78 -23.26 20.57
CA TYR A 442 -1.46 -23.78 19.23
C TYR A 442 -0.96 -22.65 18.29
N PRO A 443 0.33 -22.24 18.37
CA PRO A 443 0.86 -21.12 17.59
C PRO A 443 1.10 -21.41 16.10
N TYR A 444 0.95 -22.65 15.63
CA TYR A 444 1.14 -23.01 14.22
C TYR A 444 0.04 -23.98 13.73
N ASP A 445 -0.44 -23.69 12.51
CA ASP A 445 -1.36 -24.44 11.66
C ASP A 445 -2.86 -24.44 12.03
N LEU A 446 -3.60 -23.52 11.40
CA LEU A 446 -4.94 -23.81 10.86
C LEU A 446 -5.27 -22.87 9.70
N CYS A 447 -4.50 -23.01 8.62
CA CYS A 447 -4.88 -22.51 7.30
C CYS A 447 -5.63 -23.61 6.52
N SER A 448 -6.70 -24.18 7.09
CA SER A 448 -7.76 -24.91 6.36
C SER A 448 -8.75 -25.55 7.33
N GLU A 449 -10.05 -25.28 7.13
CA GLU A 449 -11.20 -25.98 7.72
C GLU A 449 -11.59 -25.67 9.17
N VAL A 450 -12.35 -24.58 9.38
CA VAL A 450 -13.59 -24.65 10.19
C VAL A 450 -14.68 -23.84 9.51
N ARG A 451 -15.55 -24.54 8.79
CA ARG A 451 -16.85 -24.02 8.33
C ARG A 451 -17.78 -23.88 9.56
N THR A 452 -18.30 -22.67 9.75
CA THR A 452 -19.66 -22.33 10.25
C THR A 452 -20.35 -23.27 11.28
N PRO A 453 -20.70 -22.80 12.48
CA PRO A 453 -21.72 -23.43 13.30
C PRO A 453 -23.10 -22.83 13.01
N LEU A 454 -23.70 -23.17 11.85
CA LEU A 454 -25.09 -22.81 11.52
C LEU A 454 -25.79 -23.88 10.65
N ALA A 455 -25.57 -25.16 10.95
CA ALA A 455 -26.31 -26.25 10.30
C ALA A 455 -26.69 -27.34 11.29
N GLN A 456 -27.61 -27.02 12.21
CA GLN A 456 -28.33 -28.02 13.00
C GLN A 456 -29.66 -27.47 13.53
N ILE A 457 -30.51 -26.88 12.66
CA ILE A 457 -31.94 -26.71 12.92
C ILE A 457 -32.72 -26.88 11.60
N ALA A 458 -33.64 -27.86 11.60
CA ALA A 458 -34.76 -28.11 10.68
C ALA A 458 -34.51 -28.83 9.34
N TRP A 459 -34.90 -30.12 9.35
CA TRP A 459 -35.37 -31.04 8.29
C TRP A 459 -34.41 -31.42 7.15
#